data_AF-A0A1G3M396-F1
#
_entry.id   AF-A0A1G3M396-F1
#
_cell.length_a   1.000
_cell.length_b   1.000
_cell.length_c   1.000
_cell.angle_alpha   90.00
_cell.angle_beta   90.00
_cell.angle_gamma   90.00
#
_symmetry.space_group_name_H-M   'P 1'
#
loop_
_entity.id
_entity.type
_entity.pdbx_description
1 polymer ?
#
loop_
_entity_poly.entity_id
_entity_poly.type
_entity_poly.pdbx_seq_one_letter_code
_entity_poly.pdbx_strand_id
1 'polypeptide(L)'
;MAQLGQASGGWTESSSALRVEHAGIFNATGVLTEDAFTQTNPPIVTTAGTISDKVDTTKLGILSGSVAFTRPDDADGNSHGGPFSPAATANVIPLGIYVNDALGNAFENTPAVASGKGTYMSGMGTYANQLYETQVLTGGTAGNDLTAYIPGQRLYASRNGYLTNAVPGDYAGADTALQLYEGAVAVATVIGLVKMSPDAVQNELLYDQRI
;
A
#
# COMPACT_ATOMS: atom_id res chain seq x y z
N MET A 1 -34.72 -27.54 -3.68
CA MET A 1 -33.65 -28.47 -4.14
C MET A 1 -32.36 -27.67 -4.21
N ALA A 2 -31.39 -28.01 -3.37
CA ALA A 2 -30.06 -27.40 -3.40
C ALA A 2 -29.18 -28.19 -4.38
N GLN A 3 -28.59 -27.54 -5.37
CA GLN A 3 -27.53 -28.13 -6.18
C GLN A 3 -26.20 -27.91 -5.44
N LEU A 4 -25.63 -29.01 -4.96
CA LEU A 4 -24.31 -29.07 -4.35
C LEU A 4 -23.27 -29.08 -5.46
N GLY A 5 -22.33 -28.14 -5.40
CA GLY A 5 -21.17 -28.10 -6.29
C GLY A 5 -20.34 -29.38 -6.15
N GLN A 6 -20.11 -30.05 -7.28
CA GLN A 6 -19.44 -31.33 -7.34
C GLN A 6 -17.91 -31.12 -7.30
N ALA A 7 -17.26 -31.51 -6.20
CA ALA A 7 -15.81 -31.61 -6.12
C ALA A 7 -15.36 -32.96 -6.73
N SER A 8 -14.24 -32.95 -7.45
CA SER A 8 -13.64 -34.16 -8.06
C SER A 8 -13.41 -35.25 -7.01
N GLY A 9 -13.87 -36.46 -7.33
CA GLY A 9 -14.04 -37.59 -6.43
C GLY A 9 -12.90 -37.82 -5.44
N GLY A 10 -13.26 -37.92 -4.15
CA GLY A 10 -12.33 -38.27 -3.07
C GLY A 10 -12.72 -37.78 -1.67
N TRP A 11 -13.76 -36.96 -1.51
CA TRP A 11 -14.16 -36.41 -0.21
C TRP A 11 -15.66 -36.61 0.01
N THR A 12 -16.04 -37.72 0.62
CA THR A 12 -17.44 -38.06 0.95
C THR A 12 -17.98 -37.29 2.17
N GLU A 13 -17.22 -36.34 2.71
CA GLU A 13 -17.66 -35.29 3.64
C GLU A 13 -16.52 -34.27 3.74
N SER A 14 -16.54 -33.18 2.95
CA SER A 14 -15.67 -32.04 3.20
C SER A 14 -16.35 -31.11 4.20
N SER A 15 -16.26 -31.48 5.48
CA SER A 15 -16.41 -30.52 6.60
C SER A 15 -15.22 -29.53 6.67
N SER A 16 -14.30 -29.60 5.70
CA SER A 16 -13.12 -28.75 5.53
C SER A 16 -13.27 -27.71 4.41
N ALA A 17 -14.50 -27.33 4.04
CA ALA A 17 -14.70 -26.21 3.13
C ALA A 17 -14.27 -24.89 3.81
N LEU A 18 -13.22 -24.25 3.28
CA LEU A 18 -12.88 -22.88 3.63
C LEU A 18 -14.08 -21.98 3.30
N ARG A 19 -14.81 -21.54 4.31
CA ARG A 19 -15.90 -20.60 4.15
C ARG A 19 -15.33 -19.19 4.25
N VAL A 20 -15.27 -18.48 3.13
CA VAL A 20 -14.91 -17.06 3.11
C VAL A 20 -16.13 -16.30 3.62
N GLU A 21 -16.11 -15.87 4.88
CA GLU A 21 -17.31 -15.32 5.51
C GLU A 21 -17.53 -13.85 5.13
N HIS A 22 -16.49 -13.00 5.03
CA HIS A 22 -16.57 -11.64 4.48
C HIS A 22 -15.30 -11.31 3.66
N ALA A 23 -15.47 -10.62 2.53
CA ALA A 23 -14.39 -10.18 1.65
C ALA A 23 -14.14 -8.68 1.85
N GLY A 24 -13.00 -8.31 2.48
CA GLY A 24 -12.54 -6.93 2.64
C GLY A 24 -13.38 -6.01 3.52
N ILE A 25 -12.75 -5.13 4.31
CA ILE A 25 -13.44 -4.07 5.05
C ILE A 25 -13.00 -2.73 4.47
N PHE A 26 -13.96 -1.94 3.99
CA PHE A 26 -13.73 -0.55 3.60
C PHE A 26 -13.97 0.35 4.80
N ASN A 27 -12.97 1.13 5.19
CA ASN A 27 -13.11 2.14 6.23
C ASN A 27 -13.05 3.53 5.59
N ALA A 28 -14.07 4.33 5.88
CA ALA A 28 -14.11 5.77 5.58
C ALA A 28 -14.19 6.61 6.88
N THR A 29 -13.74 6.02 7.99
CA THR A 29 -13.77 6.61 9.34
C THR A 29 -12.51 7.44 9.59
N GLY A 30 -12.63 8.52 10.36
CA GLY A 30 -11.53 9.46 10.60
C GLY A 30 -11.53 10.61 9.61
N VAL A 31 -10.78 11.68 9.89
CA VAL A 31 -10.61 12.83 8.98
C VAL A 31 -9.26 12.69 8.28
N LEU A 32 -9.17 13.10 7.02
CA LEU A 32 -7.89 13.19 6.33
C LEU A 32 -7.10 14.39 6.84
N THR A 33 -5.80 14.18 7.07
CA THR A 33 -4.88 15.29 7.34
C THR A 33 -4.84 16.28 6.18
N GLU A 34 -4.49 17.55 6.46
CA GLU A 34 -4.51 18.60 5.42
C GLU A 34 -3.56 18.31 4.25
N ASP A 35 -2.41 17.71 4.53
CA ASP A 35 -1.44 17.28 3.52
C ASP A 35 -1.98 16.16 2.61
N ALA A 36 -3.01 15.43 3.01
CA ALA A 36 -3.65 14.41 2.18
C ALA A 36 -4.23 14.96 0.87
N PHE A 37 -4.52 16.25 0.82
CA PHE A 37 -5.09 16.93 -0.35
C PHE A 37 -4.04 17.65 -1.21
N THR A 38 -2.86 17.90 -0.65
CA THR A 38 -1.87 18.82 -1.24
C THR A 38 -0.48 18.22 -1.39
N GLN A 39 -0.23 17.04 -0.82
CA GLN A 39 1.07 16.36 -0.92
C GLN A 39 1.48 16.12 -2.38
N THR A 40 2.78 16.26 -2.65
CA THR A 40 3.35 15.94 -3.96
C THR A 40 3.51 14.43 -4.12
N ASN A 41 3.64 13.97 -5.37
CA ASN A 41 3.90 12.57 -5.68
C ASN A 41 5.18 12.47 -6.53
N PRO A 42 6.26 11.84 -6.03
CA PRO A 42 6.40 11.23 -4.71
C PRO A 42 6.49 12.26 -3.56
N PRO A 43 6.01 11.92 -2.34
CA PRO A 43 5.89 12.89 -1.24
C PRO A 43 7.18 13.15 -0.45
N ILE A 44 8.15 12.22 -0.44
CA ILE A 44 9.34 12.33 0.42
C ILE A 44 10.64 12.33 -0.38
N VAL A 45 10.84 11.32 -1.22
CA VAL A 45 12.07 11.16 -2.02
C VAL A 45 11.76 11.54 -3.45
N THR A 46 12.22 12.74 -3.85
CA THR A 46 11.90 13.38 -5.15
C THR A 46 13.08 13.43 -6.11
N THR A 47 14.20 12.79 -5.78
CA THR A 47 15.39 12.76 -6.63
C THR A 47 15.06 12.12 -7.99
N ALA A 48 15.42 12.78 -9.08
CA ALA A 48 15.22 12.24 -10.42
C ALA A 48 15.86 10.84 -10.54
N GLY A 49 15.14 9.89 -11.12
CA GLY A 49 15.55 8.48 -11.22
C GLY A 49 15.12 7.61 -10.03
N THR A 50 14.78 8.20 -8.87
CA THR A 50 14.23 7.44 -7.71
C THR A 50 12.70 7.42 -7.68
N ILE A 51 12.07 7.98 -8.72
CA ILE A 51 10.62 8.09 -8.82
C ILE A 51 10.09 6.81 -9.45
N SER A 52 9.06 6.20 -8.83
CA SER A 52 8.36 5.06 -9.43
C SER A 52 7.85 5.38 -10.84
N ASP A 53 8.02 4.44 -11.76
CA ASP A 53 7.51 4.54 -13.13
C ASP A 53 5.97 4.35 -13.19
N LYS A 54 5.33 4.11 -12.04
CA LYS A 54 3.89 3.89 -11.90
C LYS A 54 3.14 5.09 -11.33
N VAL A 55 3.83 6.19 -11.01
CA VAL A 55 3.22 7.38 -10.42
C VAL A 55 3.08 8.52 -11.43
N ASP A 56 1.91 9.17 -11.42
CA ASP A 56 1.71 10.45 -12.12
C ASP A 56 2.09 11.59 -11.17
N THR A 57 3.24 12.20 -11.42
CA THR A 57 3.80 13.27 -10.58
C THR A 57 3.06 14.61 -10.71
N THR A 58 2.16 14.74 -11.69
CA THR A 58 1.33 15.95 -11.85
C THR A 58 0.13 15.97 -10.92
N LYS A 59 -0.23 14.81 -10.34
CA LYS A 59 -1.34 14.69 -9.38
C LYS A 59 -0.84 14.99 -7.98
N LEU A 60 -1.64 15.77 -7.24
CA LEU A 60 -1.41 16.08 -5.84
C LEU A 60 -2.40 15.34 -4.94
N GLY A 61 -2.02 15.16 -3.69
CA GLY A 61 -2.79 14.44 -2.69
C GLY A 61 -2.50 12.94 -2.67
N ILE A 62 -3.29 12.24 -1.88
CA ILE A 62 -3.26 10.79 -1.75
C ILE A 62 -3.79 10.13 -3.02
N LEU A 63 -3.11 9.08 -3.49
CA LEU A 63 -3.48 8.34 -4.70
C LEU A 63 -4.09 6.99 -4.33
N SER A 64 -5.04 6.49 -5.13
CA SER A 64 -5.48 5.09 -5.02
C SER A 64 -4.27 4.16 -5.15
N GLY A 65 -4.20 3.15 -4.29
CA GLY A 65 -3.08 2.24 -4.21
C GLY A 65 -1.94 2.69 -3.29
N SER A 66 -1.95 3.92 -2.78
CA SER A 66 -0.99 4.32 -1.76
C SER A 66 -1.39 3.78 -0.38
N VAL A 67 -0.40 3.62 0.49
CA VAL A 67 -0.58 3.12 1.85
C VAL A 67 -1.20 4.22 2.73
N ALA A 68 -2.22 3.85 3.49
CA ALA A 68 -2.81 4.69 4.52
C ALA A 68 -2.07 4.55 5.84
N PHE A 69 -1.79 5.67 6.51
CA PHE A 69 -1.11 5.70 7.80
C PHE A 69 -1.95 6.36 8.88
N THR A 70 -1.79 5.92 10.12
CA THR A 70 -2.19 6.72 11.29
C THR A 70 -1.42 8.03 11.30
N ARG A 71 -2.07 9.11 11.73
CA ARG A 71 -1.44 10.44 11.80
C ARG A 71 -1.52 11.00 13.22
N PRO A 72 -0.66 10.51 14.13
CA PRO A 72 -0.58 11.02 15.50
C PRO A 72 0.04 12.42 15.59
N ASP A 73 0.63 12.90 14.49
CA ASP A 73 1.12 14.27 14.32
C ASP A 73 -0.01 15.30 14.18
N ASP A 74 -1.22 14.87 13.82
CA ASP A 74 -2.38 15.74 13.79
C ASP A 74 -2.89 16.01 15.20
N ALA A 75 -3.19 17.28 15.50
CA ALA A 75 -3.53 17.75 16.84
C ALA A 75 -4.79 17.09 17.42
N ASP A 76 -5.69 16.64 16.53
CA ASP A 76 -6.97 16.02 16.90
C ASP A 76 -6.86 14.50 17.14
N GLY A 77 -5.76 13.86 16.75
CA GLY A 77 -5.48 12.42 16.97
C GLY A 77 -6.47 11.44 16.32
N ASN A 78 -7.46 11.93 15.56
CA ASN A 78 -8.54 11.14 14.92
C ASN A 78 -8.41 11.12 13.39
N SER A 79 -7.19 11.30 12.90
CA SER A 79 -6.92 11.49 11.48
C SER A 79 -5.99 10.43 10.92
N HIS A 80 -6.11 10.22 9.63
CA HIS A 80 -5.24 9.35 8.84
C HIS A 80 -4.80 10.11 7.58
N GLY A 81 -3.75 9.63 6.93
CA GLY A 81 -3.15 10.35 5.82
C GLY A 81 -2.17 9.51 5.02
N GLY A 82 -1.46 10.18 4.12
CA GLY A 82 -0.30 9.63 3.42
C GLY A 82 0.95 9.63 4.30
N PRO A 83 2.09 9.16 3.77
CA PRO A 83 3.35 9.26 4.46
C PRO A 83 3.71 10.74 4.68
N PHE A 84 4.26 11.08 5.85
CA PHE A 84 4.80 12.41 6.12
C PHE A 84 6.26 12.36 6.56
N SER A 85 6.97 13.44 6.30
CA SER A 85 8.35 13.65 6.75
C SER A 85 8.38 14.70 7.86
N PRO A 86 9.16 14.52 8.95
CA PRO A 86 10.07 13.41 9.19
C PRO A 86 9.34 12.16 9.72
N ALA A 87 9.63 10.99 9.15
CA ALA A 87 9.05 9.68 9.48
C ALA A 87 9.31 9.17 10.93
N ALA A 88 9.76 10.03 11.84
CA ALA A 88 10.23 9.67 13.18
C ALA A 88 9.22 9.95 14.30
N THR A 89 7.94 10.17 13.99
CA THR A 89 6.92 10.27 15.05
C THR A 89 6.51 8.87 15.50
N ALA A 90 6.47 8.66 16.82
CA ALA A 90 5.97 7.41 17.38
C ALA A 90 4.53 7.15 16.92
N ASN A 91 4.17 5.88 16.68
CA ASN A 91 2.81 5.42 16.33
C ASN A 91 2.28 5.79 14.94
N VAL A 92 3.17 6.10 13.98
CA VAL A 92 2.80 6.14 12.56
C VAL A 92 2.88 4.72 12.00
N ILE A 93 1.73 4.10 11.76
CA ILE A 93 1.61 2.70 11.35
C ILE A 93 0.70 2.55 10.13
N PRO A 94 0.98 1.62 9.21
CA PRO A 94 0.08 1.31 8.10
C PRO A 94 -1.29 0.82 8.59
N LEU A 95 -2.35 1.35 7.99
CA LEU A 95 -3.75 1.01 8.25
C LEU A 95 -4.38 0.15 7.14
N GLY A 96 -3.86 0.25 5.93
CA GLY A 96 -4.44 -0.37 4.74
C GLY A 96 -4.02 0.34 3.47
N ILE A 97 -4.77 0.11 2.40
CA ILE A 97 -4.51 0.70 1.08
C ILE A 97 -5.66 1.60 0.69
N TYR A 98 -5.36 2.83 0.28
CA TYR A 98 -6.40 3.74 -0.20
C TYR A 98 -7.07 3.19 -1.46
N VAL A 99 -8.39 3.14 -1.41
CA VAL A 99 -9.26 2.81 -2.54
C VAL A 99 -9.91 4.12 -2.89
N ASN A 100 -9.28 4.91 -3.75
CA ASN A 100 -9.78 6.26 -3.96
C ASN A 100 -11.10 6.24 -4.73
N ASP A 101 -12.14 6.85 -4.16
CA ASP A 101 -13.27 7.43 -4.88
C ASP A 101 -13.62 8.73 -4.18
N ALA A 102 -13.23 9.86 -4.77
CA ALA A 102 -13.64 11.15 -4.29
C ALA A 102 -13.62 12.19 -5.41
N LEU A 103 -14.38 11.94 -6.49
CA LEU A 103 -14.99 12.94 -7.40
C LEU A 103 -15.76 12.29 -8.59
N GLY A 104 -16.08 10.99 -8.54
CA GLY A 104 -17.00 10.38 -9.52
C GLY A 104 -16.47 10.30 -10.97
N ASN A 105 -15.15 10.39 -11.16
CA ASN A 105 -14.48 10.30 -12.46
C ASN A 105 -13.24 9.40 -12.34
N ALA A 106 -13.19 8.35 -13.17
CA ALA A 106 -12.12 7.34 -13.22
C ALA A 106 -10.71 7.89 -13.57
N PHE A 107 -10.57 9.17 -13.91
CA PHE A 107 -9.30 9.85 -14.24
C PHE A 107 -8.85 10.89 -13.18
N GLU A 108 -9.65 11.11 -12.13
CA GLU A 108 -9.38 12.06 -11.05
C GLU A 108 -9.22 11.31 -9.72
N ASN A 109 -8.11 10.58 -9.63
CA ASN A 109 -7.69 9.81 -8.47
C ASN A 109 -7.13 10.71 -7.34
N THR A 110 -7.83 11.80 -6.99
CA THR A 110 -7.44 12.75 -5.95
C THR A 110 -8.57 12.91 -4.92
N PRO A 111 -8.30 12.88 -3.61
CA PRO A 111 -9.32 13.03 -2.60
C PRO A 111 -10.06 14.38 -2.72
N ALA A 112 -11.40 14.36 -2.69
CA ALA A 112 -12.21 15.57 -2.66
C ALA A 112 -12.08 16.28 -1.30
N VAL A 113 -11.59 17.52 -1.32
CA VAL A 113 -11.50 18.41 -0.15
C VAL A 113 -12.85 18.53 0.59
N ALA A 114 -13.98 18.42 -0.12
CA ALA A 114 -15.31 18.62 0.43
C ALA A 114 -15.76 17.57 1.46
N SER A 115 -15.28 16.32 1.38
CA SER A 115 -15.67 15.28 2.33
C SER A 115 -14.73 15.23 3.54
N GLY A 116 -13.46 15.58 3.36
CA GLY A 116 -12.45 15.39 4.41
C GLY A 116 -12.19 13.92 4.73
N LYS A 117 -12.64 12.97 3.89
CA LYS A 117 -12.55 11.52 4.09
C LYS A 117 -11.77 10.88 2.95
N GLY A 118 -11.01 9.82 3.29
CA GLY A 118 -10.35 8.96 2.32
C GLY A 118 -10.67 7.52 2.66
N THR A 119 -11.31 6.80 1.73
CA THR A 119 -11.65 5.39 1.95
C THR A 119 -10.41 4.54 1.77
N TYR A 120 -10.06 3.75 2.79
CA TYR A 120 -9.01 2.75 2.68
C TYR A 120 -9.55 1.36 2.99
N MET A 121 -8.95 0.38 2.35
CA MET A 121 -9.25 -1.02 2.56
C MET A 121 -8.33 -1.59 3.63
N SER A 122 -8.92 -2.05 4.72
CA SER A 122 -8.26 -2.90 5.71
C SER A 122 -8.89 -4.29 5.69
N GLY A 123 -8.13 -5.32 5.98
CA GLY A 123 -8.61 -6.69 6.06
C GLY A 123 -8.03 -7.60 5.00
N MET A 124 -7.86 -8.84 5.42
CA MET A 124 -7.22 -9.87 4.61
C MET A 124 -8.04 -10.19 3.36
N GLY A 125 -7.36 -10.27 2.23
CA GLY A 125 -7.99 -10.49 0.94
C GLY A 125 -6.98 -10.41 -0.19
N THR A 126 -7.43 -10.76 -1.39
CA THR A 126 -6.60 -10.66 -2.59
C THR A 126 -6.93 -9.40 -3.34
N TYR A 127 -5.94 -8.54 -3.52
CA TYR A 127 -6.09 -7.27 -4.20
C TYR A 127 -5.04 -7.11 -5.29
N ALA A 128 -5.30 -6.20 -6.21
CA ALA A 128 -4.42 -5.82 -7.30
C ALA A 128 -4.16 -4.31 -7.20
N ASN A 129 -2.91 -3.90 -7.37
CA ASN A 129 -2.54 -2.50 -7.30
C ASN A 129 -1.60 -2.13 -8.44
N GLN A 130 -1.98 -1.11 -9.20
CA GLN A 130 -1.16 -0.59 -10.29
C GLN A 130 -0.07 0.37 -9.79
N LEU A 131 -0.29 1.02 -8.63
CA LEU A 131 0.67 1.92 -8.00
C LEU A 131 1.54 1.15 -7.00
N TYR A 132 2.81 1.01 -7.32
CA TYR A 132 3.82 0.38 -6.46
C TYR A 132 5.19 0.98 -6.74
N GLU A 133 6.16 0.71 -5.87
CA GLU A 133 7.52 1.17 -6.03
C GLU A 133 8.25 0.39 -7.13
N THR A 134 8.92 1.08 -8.05
CA THR A 134 9.78 0.43 -9.07
C THR A 134 11.26 0.73 -8.87
N GLN A 135 11.60 1.77 -8.11
CA GLN A 135 12.97 2.26 -7.97
C GLN A 135 13.45 2.18 -6.52
N VAL A 136 14.75 1.96 -6.36
CA VAL A 136 15.43 2.06 -5.06
C VAL A 136 15.49 3.54 -4.66
N LEU A 137 14.92 3.88 -3.51
CA LEU A 137 14.76 5.30 -3.12
C LEU A 137 16.04 5.95 -2.60
N THR A 138 16.92 5.21 -1.92
CA THR A 138 18.03 5.78 -1.16
C THR A 138 19.25 4.86 -1.13
N GLY A 139 20.39 5.40 -0.70
CA GLY A 139 21.65 4.68 -0.58
C GLY A 139 22.48 4.69 -1.87
N GLY A 140 23.56 3.91 -1.90
CA GLY A 140 24.52 3.89 -3.03
C GLY A 140 23.96 3.36 -4.35
N THR A 141 22.79 2.71 -4.32
CA THR A 141 22.08 2.17 -5.48
C THR A 141 20.77 2.90 -5.75
N ALA A 142 20.58 4.12 -5.20
CA ALA A 142 19.39 4.92 -5.44
C ALA A 142 19.17 5.14 -6.95
N GLY A 143 17.93 4.92 -7.40
CA GLY A 143 17.51 5.02 -8.79
C GLY A 143 17.80 3.80 -9.65
N ASN A 144 18.27 2.70 -9.05
CA ASN A 144 18.25 1.40 -9.70
C ASN A 144 16.86 0.77 -9.58
N ASP A 145 16.49 -0.04 -10.57
CA ASP A 145 15.28 -0.86 -10.50
C ASP A 145 15.29 -1.75 -9.26
N LEU A 146 14.12 -1.86 -8.60
CA LEU A 146 13.92 -2.82 -7.54
C LEU A 146 14.02 -4.25 -8.07
N THR A 147 14.46 -5.16 -7.21
CA THR A 147 14.38 -6.61 -7.49
C THR A 147 12.95 -6.95 -7.87
N ALA A 148 12.79 -7.74 -8.94
CA ALA A 148 11.47 -8.14 -9.42
C ALA A 148 10.61 -8.67 -8.27
N TYR A 149 9.33 -8.26 -8.25
CA TYR A 149 8.35 -8.83 -7.34
C TYR A 149 8.18 -10.31 -7.67
N ILE A 150 8.34 -11.19 -6.69
CA ILE A 150 8.22 -12.64 -6.86
C ILE A 150 7.13 -13.16 -5.91
N PRO A 151 6.26 -14.09 -6.35
CA PRO A 151 5.25 -14.69 -5.48
C PRO A 151 5.83 -15.20 -4.15
N GLY A 152 5.17 -14.88 -3.04
CA GLY A 152 5.60 -15.20 -1.69
C GLY A 152 6.49 -14.14 -1.01
N GLN A 153 7.00 -13.16 -1.76
CA GLN A 153 7.70 -12.02 -1.15
C GLN A 153 6.76 -11.18 -0.29
N ARG A 154 7.31 -10.63 0.80
CA ARG A 154 6.59 -9.69 1.67
C ARG A 154 6.56 -8.31 1.04
N LEU A 155 5.45 -7.63 1.23
CA LEU A 155 5.25 -6.25 0.83
C LEU A 155 5.20 -5.35 2.06
N TYR A 156 5.86 -4.20 1.94
CA TYR A 156 6.00 -3.18 2.96
C TYR A 156 5.61 -1.82 2.37
N ALA A 157 5.51 -0.80 3.22
CA ALA A 157 5.39 0.58 2.75
C ALA A 157 6.79 1.16 2.45
N SER A 158 6.97 1.69 1.24
CA SER A 158 8.12 2.52 0.89
C SER A 158 8.01 3.89 1.55
N ARG A 159 9.11 4.64 1.66
CA ARG A 159 9.09 6.02 2.19
C ARG A 159 8.13 6.94 1.43
N ASN A 160 7.90 6.68 0.16
CA ASN A 160 6.95 7.44 -0.65
C ASN A 160 5.50 6.97 -0.45
N GLY A 161 5.25 5.98 0.41
CA GLY A 161 3.92 5.48 0.75
C GLY A 161 3.36 4.53 -0.30
N TYR A 162 4.21 3.84 -1.06
CA TYR A 162 3.81 2.85 -2.06
C TYR A 162 4.19 1.44 -1.60
N LEU A 163 3.57 0.40 -2.16
CA LEU A 163 3.97 -0.97 -1.87
C LEU A 163 5.37 -1.24 -2.42
N THR A 164 6.23 -1.85 -1.62
CA THR A 164 7.58 -2.27 -2.01
C THR A 164 7.94 -3.64 -1.46
N ASN A 165 8.75 -4.40 -2.18
CA ASN A 165 9.38 -5.64 -1.72
C ASN A 165 10.80 -5.42 -1.18
N ALA A 166 11.30 -4.18 -1.19
CA ALA A 166 12.56 -3.80 -0.58
C ALA A 166 12.60 -4.26 0.88
N VAL A 167 13.54 -5.14 1.24
CA VAL A 167 13.78 -5.49 2.65
C VAL A 167 15.03 -4.82 3.18
N PRO A 168 15.08 -4.53 4.50
CA PRO A 168 16.28 -4.08 5.20
C PRO A 168 17.56 -4.86 4.81
N GLY A 169 17.46 -6.18 4.61
CA GLY A 169 18.62 -7.06 4.39
C GLY A 169 19.14 -7.18 2.95
N ASP A 170 18.42 -6.70 1.94
CA ASP A 170 18.86 -6.79 0.54
C ASP A 170 19.93 -5.75 0.19
N TYR A 171 20.24 -4.85 1.13
CA TYR A 171 21.21 -3.78 0.97
C TYR A 171 22.46 -4.11 1.78
N ALA A 172 23.52 -4.54 1.11
CA ALA A 172 24.86 -4.67 1.69
C ALA A 172 25.39 -3.27 2.06
N GLY A 173 24.96 -2.75 3.21
CA GLY A 173 25.39 -1.46 3.75
C GLY A 173 24.27 -0.71 4.48
N ALA A 174 24.22 -0.84 5.80
CA ALA A 174 23.82 0.11 6.85
C ALA A 174 22.65 1.12 6.68
N ASP A 175 21.85 1.14 5.61
CA ASP A 175 20.81 2.17 5.39
C ASP A 175 19.39 1.59 5.23
N THR A 176 19.12 0.56 6.05
CA THR A 176 17.85 -0.17 6.04
C THR A 176 16.64 0.69 6.43
N ALA A 177 16.87 1.75 7.21
CA ALA A 177 15.85 2.70 7.65
C ALA A 177 15.50 3.77 6.60
N LEU A 178 16.14 3.77 5.42
CA LEU A 178 15.98 4.85 4.43
C LEU A 178 15.06 4.51 3.25
N GLN A 179 14.63 3.26 3.06
CA GLN A 179 13.72 2.90 1.96
C GLN A 179 12.30 2.61 2.42
N LEU A 180 12.15 2.10 3.64
CA LEU A 180 10.86 1.78 4.23
C LEU A 180 10.33 2.96 5.03
N TYR A 181 9.02 3.12 5.01
CA TYR A 181 8.35 4.04 5.91
C TYR A 181 8.18 3.37 7.27
N GLU A 182 9.27 3.29 8.01
CA GLU A 182 9.27 2.84 9.40
C GLU A 182 8.92 4.05 10.28
N GLY A 183 7.69 4.09 10.81
CA GLY A 183 7.48 4.78 12.09
C GLY A 183 8.41 4.15 13.14
N ALA A 184 8.58 4.76 14.32
CA ALA A 184 9.60 4.42 15.35
C ALA A 184 9.70 2.94 15.85
N VAL A 185 9.00 1.98 15.24
CA VAL A 185 9.12 0.53 15.44
C VAL A 185 10.24 -0.01 14.55
N ALA A 186 11.25 -0.65 15.16
CA ALA A 186 12.44 -1.22 14.50
C ALA A 186 12.18 -2.39 13.52
N VAL A 187 10.92 -2.64 13.14
CA VAL A 187 10.51 -3.71 12.24
C VAL A 187 9.40 -3.18 11.34
N ALA A 188 9.66 -3.09 10.03
CA ALA A 188 8.64 -2.74 9.05
C ALA A 188 7.41 -3.67 9.10
N THR A 189 6.22 -3.06 9.09
CA THR A 189 4.94 -3.77 9.05
C THR A 189 4.74 -4.45 7.70
N VAL A 190 4.48 -5.76 7.72
CA VAL A 190 4.11 -6.52 6.51
C VAL A 190 2.67 -6.18 6.14
N ILE A 191 2.50 -5.55 4.99
CA ILE A 191 1.18 -5.15 4.45
C ILE A 191 0.56 -6.30 3.66
N GLY A 192 1.37 -7.07 2.94
CA GLY A 192 0.88 -8.16 2.11
C GLY A 192 1.94 -9.15 1.67
N LEU A 193 1.49 -10.18 0.95
CA LEU A 193 2.35 -11.14 0.25
C LEU A 193 2.05 -11.13 -1.24
N VAL A 194 3.08 -11.04 -2.08
CA VAL A 194 2.92 -11.11 -3.53
C VAL A 194 2.29 -12.46 -3.92
N LYS A 195 1.23 -12.43 -4.73
CA LYS A 195 0.62 -13.62 -5.35
C LYS A 195 1.04 -13.76 -6.81
N MET A 196 1.08 -12.65 -7.54
CA MET A 196 1.47 -12.62 -8.94
C MET A 196 2.25 -11.33 -9.21
N SER A 197 3.38 -11.50 -9.87
CA SER A 197 4.24 -10.40 -10.31
C SER A 197 3.55 -9.62 -11.43
N PRO A 198 3.75 -8.30 -11.50
CA PRO A 198 3.38 -7.53 -12.68
C PRO A 198 4.15 -8.03 -13.90
N ASP A 199 3.46 -8.21 -15.02
CA ASP A 199 4.04 -8.54 -16.32
C ASP A 199 3.35 -7.76 -17.44
N ALA A 200 3.70 -8.05 -18.69
CA ALA A 200 3.16 -7.34 -19.86
C ALA A 200 1.65 -7.58 -20.10
N VAL A 201 1.06 -8.60 -19.49
CA VAL A 201 -0.36 -8.97 -19.62
C VAL A 201 -1.15 -8.50 -18.39
N GLN A 202 -0.57 -8.64 -17.20
CA GLN A 202 -1.11 -8.17 -15.94
C GLN A 202 -0.22 -7.09 -15.35
N ASN A 203 -0.53 -5.83 -15.66
CA ASN A 203 0.29 -4.68 -15.25
C ASN A 203 0.18 -4.32 -13.75
N GLU A 204 -0.67 -5.03 -13.01
CA GLU A 204 -0.95 -4.80 -11.59
C GLU A 204 -0.18 -5.79 -10.70
N LEU A 205 0.27 -5.31 -9.55
CA LEU A 205 0.82 -6.16 -8.50
C LEU A 205 -0.33 -6.83 -7.76
N LEU A 206 -0.46 -8.15 -7.88
CA LEU A 206 -1.47 -8.93 -7.14
C LEU A 206 -0.87 -9.44 -5.84
N TYR A 207 -1.57 -9.21 -4.73
CA TYR A 207 -1.10 -9.57 -3.40
C TYR A 207 -2.22 -10.01 -2.46
N ASP A 208 -1.83 -10.74 -1.43
CA ASP A 208 -2.64 -11.09 -0.28
C ASP A 208 -2.40 -10.06 0.83
N GLN A 209 -3.36 -9.18 1.09
CA GLN A 209 -3.24 -8.21 2.17
C GLN A 209 -3.30 -8.92 3.53
N ARG A 210 -2.53 -8.41 4.49
CA ARG A 210 -2.37 -8.96 5.84
C ARG A 210 -2.80 -8.01 6.95
N ILE A 211 -3.13 -6.76 6.60
CA ILE A 211 -3.61 -5.72 7.50
C ILE A 211 -5.02 -5.28 7.14
#